data_AF-A0A832LRF7-F1
#
_entry.id   AF-A0A832LRF7-F1
#
_cell.length_a   1.000
_cell.length_b   1.000
_cell.length_c   1.000
_cell.angle_alpha   90.00
_cell.angle_beta   90.00
_cell.angle_gamma   90.00
#
_symmetry.space_group_name_H-M   'P 1'
#
loop_
_entity.id
_entity.type
_entity.pdbx_description
1 polymer ?
#
loop_
_entity_poly.entity_id
_entity_poly.type
_entity_poly.pdbx_seq_one_letter_code
_entity_poly.pdbx_strand_id
1 'polypeptide(L)'
;MPPSGRTRAFLAGDDPLMALRPWRRLLVGILAAVLLDVLILALILAQAIDDTPADLCFSQGAEMTTLDPAESTALTDGRVFSALFEGLTVVDPATMKARPGVADAWIISDDKLVYTFHLRADARWSDGQPVTPEDFIYSWRRVLDVETAAPYNYMLFPIKGAKEYASATAWQKSLENENVAAAADAVVQPARHERRRQGHQAGRPHRQPARRPRHANGLDAGLPGRGRPDPGHLRPQQRHPGRHPGLHHHRHQGHPCHPVKRSLPPSTPSCAPPCA
;
A
#
# COMPACT_ATOMS: atom_id res chain seq x y z
N MET A 1 -65.82 -23.45 -74.35
CA MET A 1 -64.62 -22.59 -74.37
C MET A 1 -64.11 -22.43 -72.94
N PRO A 2 -62.85 -22.78 -72.64
CA PRO A 2 -62.18 -22.48 -71.37
C PRO A 2 -61.63 -21.03 -71.38
N PRO A 3 -61.28 -20.45 -70.22
CA PRO A 3 -59.88 -20.42 -69.76
C PRO A 3 -59.76 -20.71 -68.25
N SER A 4 -58.95 -21.68 -67.79
CA SER A 4 -57.49 -21.64 -67.56
C SER A 4 -57.02 -20.75 -66.39
N GLY A 5 -56.93 -21.36 -65.20
CA GLY A 5 -55.72 -21.42 -64.35
C GLY A 5 -55.08 -20.14 -63.79
N ARG A 6 -54.98 -20.07 -62.46
CA ARG A 6 -53.71 -19.98 -61.69
C ARG A 6 -54.01 -19.86 -60.18
N THR A 7 -54.15 -20.99 -59.52
CA THR A 7 -54.04 -21.06 -58.06
C THR A 7 -52.56 -20.93 -57.72
N ARG A 8 -52.17 -19.85 -57.04
CA ARG A 8 -50.81 -19.68 -56.51
C ARG A 8 -50.52 -20.84 -55.56
N ALA A 9 -49.46 -21.58 -55.86
CA ALA A 9 -48.89 -22.58 -54.96
C ALA A 9 -48.54 -21.88 -53.64
N PHE A 10 -49.31 -22.21 -52.60
CA PHE A 10 -48.99 -21.88 -51.23
C PHE A 10 -47.74 -22.71 -50.90
N LEU A 11 -46.61 -22.04 -50.70
CA LEU A 11 -45.38 -22.65 -50.21
C LEU A 11 -45.67 -23.21 -48.81
N ALA A 12 -46.11 -24.48 -48.75
CA ALA A 12 -46.00 -25.27 -47.54
C ALA A 12 -44.50 -25.48 -47.34
N GLY A 13 -43.89 -24.62 -46.53
CA GLY A 13 -42.54 -24.86 -46.03
C GLY A 13 -42.60 -26.15 -45.23
N ASP A 14 -41.92 -27.18 -45.73
CA ASP A 14 -41.71 -28.42 -45.00
C ASP A 14 -40.89 -28.10 -43.75
N ASP A 15 -41.56 -27.87 -42.61
CA ASP A 15 -40.89 -27.67 -41.34
C ASP A 15 -40.10 -28.96 -41.02
N PRO A 16 -38.76 -28.95 -41.06
CA PRO A 16 -37.94 -30.16 -40.95
C PRO A 16 -38.07 -30.84 -39.57
N LEU A 17 -38.67 -30.14 -38.60
CA LEU A 17 -38.98 -30.65 -37.27
C LEU A 17 -40.14 -31.67 -37.27
N MET A 18 -41.01 -31.65 -38.30
CA MET A 18 -42.14 -32.58 -38.42
C MET A 18 -41.74 -33.96 -38.95
N ALA A 19 -40.51 -34.16 -39.44
CA ALA A 19 -40.03 -35.45 -39.95
C ALA A 19 -39.46 -36.38 -38.85
N LEU A 20 -39.30 -35.91 -37.62
CA LEU A 20 -38.70 -36.67 -36.51
C LEU A 20 -39.76 -37.37 -35.64
N ARG A 21 -39.44 -38.56 -35.12
CA ARG A 21 -40.26 -39.31 -34.14
C ARG A 21 -40.55 -38.45 -32.89
N PRO A 22 -41.73 -38.58 -32.24
CA PRO A 22 -42.17 -37.68 -31.17
C PRO A 22 -41.18 -37.56 -29.99
N TRP A 23 -40.52 -38.65 -29.61
CA TRP A 23 -39.51 -38.66 -28.54
C TRP A 23 -38.22 -37.89 -28.91
N ARG A 24 -37.84 -37.83 -30.19
CA ARG A 24 -36.66 -37.07 -30.64
C ARG A 24 -36.93 -35.56 -30.60
N ARG A 25 -38.18 -35.14 -30.80
CA ARG A 25 -38.60 -33.73 -30.67
C ARG A 25 -38.51 -33.25 -29.22
N LEU A 26 -38.92 -34.10 -28.28
CA LEU A 26 -38.78 -33.83 -26.84
C LEU A 26 -37.30 -33.73 -26.42
N LEU A 27 -36.44 -34.65 -26.90
CA LEU A 27 -35.01 -34.59 -26.61
C LEU A 27 -34.32 -33.35 -27.20
N VAL A 28 -34.66 -32.96 -28.43
CA VAL A 28 -34.12 -31.74 -29.06
C VAL A 28 -34.58 -30.49 -28.29
N GLY A 29 -35.83 -30.45 -27.82
CA GLY A 29 -36.33 -29.36 -26.98
C GLY A 29 -35.63 -29.25 -25.63
N ILE A 30 -35.39 -30.37 -24.94
CA ILE A 30 -34.66 -30.41 -23.66
C ILE A 30 -33.20 -29.99 -23.86
N LEU A 31 -32.52 -30.48 -24.90
CA LEU A 31 -31.15 -30.09 -25.20
C LEU A 31 -31.03 -28.60 -25.54
N ALA A 32 -31.98 -28.05 -26.29
CA ALA A 32 -32.03 -26.61 -26.59
C ALA A 32 -32.25 -25.75 -25.33
N ALA A 33 -33.11 -26.21 -24.41
CA ALA A 33 -33.33 -25.53 -23.13
C ALA A 33 -32.07 -25.56 -22.24
N VAL A 34 -31.41 -26.71 -22.11
CA VAL A 34 -30.16 -26.84 -21.33
C VAL A 34 -29.04 -25.97 -21.93
N LEU A 35 -28.94 -25.90 -23.27
CA LEU A 35 -27.97 -25.04 -23.94
C LEU A 35 -28.25 -23.56 -23.69
N LEU A 36 -29.53 -23.17 -23.68
CA LEU A 36 -29.95 -21.81 -23.36
C LEU A 36 -29.64 -21.46 -21.90
N ASP A 37 -29.90 -22.36 -20.96
CA ASP A 37 -29.61 -22.17 -19.54
C ASP A 37 -28.10 -22.05 -19.28
N VAL A 38 -27.28 -22.87 -19.94
CA VAL A 38 -25.81 -22.77 -19.87
C VAL A 38 -25.31 -21.45 -20.44
N LEU A 39 -25.90 -20.98 -21.55
CA LEU A 39 -25.55 -19.69 -22.15
C LEU A 39 -25.93 -18.52 -21.22
N ILE A 40 -27.11 -18.58 -20.59
CA ILE A 40 -27.56 -17.59 -19.62
C ILE A 40 -26.63 -17.58 -18.40
N LEU A 41 -26.27 -18.75 -17.86
CA LEU A 41 -25.35 -18.87 -16.73
C LEU A 41 -23.95 -18.32 -17.07
N ALA A 42 -23.44 -18.61 -18.27
CA ALA A 42 -22.16 -18.08 -18.75
C ALA A 42 -22.18 -16.55 -18.88
N LEU A 43 -23.30 -15.98 -19.36
CA LEU A 43 -23.47 -14.53 -19.45
C LEU A 43 -23.52 -13.86 -18.06
N ILE A 44 -24.21 -14.47 -17.09
CA ILE A 44 -24.26 -14.01 -15.70
C ILE A 44 -22.85 -14.05 -15.08
N LEU A 45 -22.09 -15.13 -15.30
CA LEU A 45 -20.73 -15.26 -14.78
C LEU A 45 -19.76 -14.25 -15.42
N ALA A 46 -19.94 -13.92 -16.71
CA ALA A 46 -19.14 -12.92 -17.41
C ALA A 46 -19.41 -11.49 -16.90
N GLN A 47 -20.65 -11.18 -16.48
CA GLN A 47 -21.02 -9.88 -15.90
C GLN A 47 -20.52 -9.71 -14.45
N ALA A 48 -20.18 -10.79 -13.76
CA ALA A 48 -19.72 -10.76 -12.37
C ALA A 48 -18.22 -10.40 -12.22
N ILE A 49 -17.48 -10.27 -13.32
CA ILE A 49 -16.06 -9.89 -13.32
C ILE A 49 -15.96 -8.43 -13.73
N ASP A 50 -16.39 -7.53 -12.85
CA ASP A 50 -16.17 -6.10 -13.03
C ASP A 50 -14.79 -5.75 -12.46
N ASP A 51 -13.76 -5.78 -13.33
CA ASP A 51 -12.36 -5.47 -12.97
C ASP A 51 -12.03 -3.98 -13.23
N THR A 52 -13.05 -3.11 -13.28
CA THR A 52 -12.82 -1.66 -13.41
C THR A 52 -12.08 -1.16 -12.18
N PRO A 53 -10.90 -0.49 -12.32
CA PRO A 53 -10.20 0.08 -11.20
C PRO A 53 -11.09 1.04 -10.42
N ALA A 54 -11.30 0.76 -9.15
CA ALA A 54 -11.99 1.69 -8.26
C ALA A 54 -11.04 2.85 -7.92
N ASP A 55 -11.28 4.03 -8.51
CA ASP A 55 -10.57 5.25 -8.16
C ASP A 55 -11.17 5.86 -6.89
N LEU A 56 -10.38 5.91 -5.82
CA LEU A 56 -10.75 6.60 -4.58
C LEU A 56 -10.04 7.95 -4.50
N CYS A 57 -10.82 9.03 -4.51
CA CYS A 57 -10.34 10.38 -4.24
C CYS A 57 -10.87 10.87 -2.89
N PHE A 58 -9.98 11.33 -2.00
CA PHE A 58 -10.35 11.93 -0.72
C PHE A 58 -9.50 13.18 -0.44
N SER A 59 -10.06 14.12 0.32
CA SER A 59 -9.33 15.29 0.79
C SER A 59 -8.60 14.96 2.09
N GLN A 60 -7.28 15.11 2.10
CA GLN A 60 -6.45 14.84 3.28
C GLN A 60 -6.54 15.94 4.35
N GLY A 61 -6.98 17.15 3.98
CA GLY A 61 -7.13 18.29 4.89
C GLY A 61 -5.82 19.01 5.26
N ALA A 62 -4.68 18.32 5.29
CA ALA A 62 -3.36 18.91 5.50
C ALA A 62 -2.28 18.17 4.69
N GLU A 63 -1.21 18.88 4.30
CA GLU A 63 -0.06 18.24 3.66
C GLU A 63 0.68 17.38 4.69
N MET A 64 1.13 16.19 4.29
CA MET A 64 1.92 15.31 5.15
C MET A 64 3.35 15.85 5.29
N THR A 65 3.86 15.86 6.52
CA THR A 65 5.24 16.27 6.81
C THR A 65 6.24 15.15 6.50
N THR A 66 5.84 13.89 6.66
CA THR A 66 6.71 12.73 6.45
C THR A 66 5.89 11.50 6.04
N LEU A 67 6.51 10.60 5.29
CA LEU A 67 5.97 9.27 4.98
C LEU A 67 6.52 8.18 5.92
N ASP A 68 7.29 8.57 6.94
CA ASP A 68 7.82 7.65 7.93
C ASP A 68 6.89 7.55 9.13
N PRO A 69 6.25 6.39 9.39
CA PRO A 69 5.33 6.23 10.51
C PRO A 69 5.99 6.49 11.87
N ALA A 70 7.31 6.30 11.99
CA ALA A 70 8.03 6.53 13.24
C ALA A 70 8.22 8.02 13.57
N GLU A 71 8.14 8.91 12.58
CA GLU A 71 8.43 10.34 12.74
C GLU A 71 7.17 11.23 12.70
N SER A 72 6.04 10.71 12.21
CA SER A 72 4.81 11.51 12.08
C SER A 72 4.12 11.74 13.43
N THR A 73 3.61 12.97 13.60
CA THR A 73 2.77 13.38 14.72
C THR A 73 1.35 13.75 14.31
N ALA A 74 1.07 13.79 13.01
CA ALA A 74 -0.19 14.31 12.48
C ALA A 74 -1.25 13.21 12.41
N LEU A 75 -2.39 13.44 13.06
CA LEU A 75 -3.53 12.52 13.04
C LEU A 75 -4.06 12.27 11.61
N THR A 76 -3.96 13.28 10.73
CA THR A 76 -4.38 13.18 9.33
C THR A 76 -3.60 12.10 8.57
N ASP A 77 -2.32 11.91 8.90
CA ASP A 77 -1.42 11.00 8.19
C ASP A 77 -1.82 9.53 8.42
N GLY A 78 -2.52 9.24 9.52
CA GLY A 78 -2.96 7.89 9.89
C GLY A 78 -3.78 7.18 8.81
N ARG A 79 -4.57 7.93 8.01
CA ARG A 79 -5.33 7.35 6.88
C ARG A 79 -4.41 6.86 5.76
N VAL A 80 -3.36 7.63 5.46
CA VAL A 80 -2.37 7.27 4.45
C VAL A 80 -1.49 6.13 4.97
N PHE A 81 -1.09 6.16 6.24
CA PHE A 81 -0.34 5.05 6.83
C PHE A 81 -1.16 3.76 6.89
N SER A 82 -2.46 3.82 7.19
CA SER A 82 -3.32 2.63 7.15
C SER A 82 -3.53 2.08 5.73
N ALA A 83 -3.30 2.90 4.70
CA ALA A 83 -3.32 2.48 3.31
C ALA A 83 -1.98 1.88 2.84
N LEU A 84 -0.86 2.40 3.36
CA LEU A 84 0.50 2.01 2.98
C LEU A 84 1.07 0.88 3.84
N PHE A 85 0.71 0.81 5.11
CA PHE A 85 1.28 -0.11 6.10
C PHE A 85 0.19 -0.91 6.80
N GLU A 86 0.52 -2.14 7.14
CA GLU A 86 -0.33 -3.03 7.93
C GLU A 86 0.45 -3.50 9.17
N GLY A 87 -0.17 -3.36 10.35
CA GLY A 87 0.40 -3.82 11.62
C GLY A 87 0.14 -5.31 11.87
N LEU A 88 0.59 -5.84 13.02
CA LEU A 88 0.26 -7.21 13.45
C LEU A 88 -1.26 -7.42 13.49
N THR A 89 -1.97 -6.44 14.04
CA THR A 89 -3.43 -6.37 14.10
C THR A 89 -3.91 -5.04 13.56
N VAL A 90 -5.15 -5.00 13.07
CA VAL A 90 -5.84 -3.77 12.70
C VAL A 90 -7.03 -3.55 13.63
N VAL A 91 -7.50 -2.31 13.77
CA VAL A 91 -8.72 -2.02 14.53
C VAL A 91 -9.93 -2.20 13.61
N ASP A 92 -10.92 -2.95 14.08
CA ASP A 92 -12.20 -3.07 13.42
C ASP A 92 -13.01 -1.77 13.59
N PRO A 93 -13.45 -1.11 12.51
CA PRO A 93 -14.09 0.20 12.60
C PRO A 93 -15.49 0.16 13.22
N ALA A 94 -16.15 -1.00 13.27
CA ALA A 94 -17.51 -1.13 13.82
C ALA A 94 -17.48 -1.50 15.30
N THR A 95 -16.58 -2.40 15.69
CA THR A 95 -16.50 -2.98 17.03
C THR A 95 -15.38 -2.40 17.88
N MET A 96 -14.45 -1.66 17.26
CA MET A 96 -13.22 -1.14 17.88
C MET A 96 -12.31 -2.23 18.47
N LYS A 97 -12.53 -3.49 18.10
CA LYS A 97 -11.72 -4.62 18.55
C LYS A 97 -10.55 -4.86 17.61
N ALA A 98 -9.52 -5.51 18.12
CA ALA A 98 -8.43 -6.01 17.28
C ALA A 98 -8.97 -7.08 16.31
N ARG A 99 -8.63 -6.94 15.03
CA ARG A 99 -8.86 -7.91 13.97
C ARG A 99 -7.53 -8.30 13.31
N PRO A 100 -7.46 -9.44 12.60
CA PRO A 100 -6.27 -9.84 11.87
C PRO A 100 -5.72 -8.74 10.95
N GLY A 101 -4.40 -8.63 10.93
CA GLY A 101 -3.61 -7.78 10.03
C GLY A 101 -2.55 -8.64 9.34
N VAL A 102 -1.27 -8.33 9.55
CA VAL A 102 -0.18 -9.22 9.13
C VAL A 102 -0.20 -10.54 9.92
N ALA A 103 -0.66 -10.51 11.18
CA ALA A 103 -0.93 -11.72 11.94
C ALA A 103 -2.36 -12.21 11.70
N ASP A 104 -2.53 -13.50 11.40
CA ASP A 104 -3.85 -14.13 11.22
C ASP A 104 -4.47 -14.59 12.54
N ALA A 105 -3.62 -14.98 13.50
CA ALA A 105 -4.00 -15.42 14.83
C ALA A 105 -2.95 -15.00 15.86
N TRP A 106 -3.37 -14.95 17.13
CA TRP A 106 -2.46 -14.77 18.26
C TRP A 106 -2.97 -15.47 19.51
N ILE A 107 -2.02 -15.87 20.35
CA ILE A 107 -2.27 -16.49 21.66
C ILE A 107 -1.84 -15.49 22.74
N ILE A 108 -2.65 -15.38 23.78
CA ILE A 108 -2.38 -14.55 24.95
C ILE A 108 -2.20 -15.51 26.14
N SER A 109 -1.10 -15.38 26.87
CA SER A 109 -0.87 -16.14 28.10
C SER A 109 -1.89 -15.78 29.19
N ASP A 110 -2.06 -16.67 30.17
CA ASP A 110 -3.01 -16.49 31.26
C ASP A 110 -2.74 -15.22 32.09
N ASP A 111 -1.47 -14.86 32.26
CA ASP A 111 -1.02 -13.64 32.94
C ASP A 111 -1.14 -12.37 32.08
N LYS A 112 -1.49 -12.51 30.80
CA LYS A 112 -1.62 -11.43 29.80
C LYS A 112 -0.33 -10.64 29.57
N LEU A 113 0.82 -11.23 29.87
CA LEU A 113 2.13 -10.60 29.68
C LEU A 113 2.85 -11.10 28.42
N VAL A 114 2.44 -12.25 27.87
CA VAL A 114 3.04 -12.84 26.67
C VAL A 114 1.99 -12.95 25.57
N TYR A 115 2.32 -12.36 24.43
CA TYR A 115 1.52 -12.39 23.21
C TYR A 115 2.34 -13.09 22.13
N THR A 116 1.80 -14.16 21.55
CA THR A 116 2.43 -14.90 20.45
C THR A 116 1.61 -14.68 19.19
N PHE A 117 2.19 -14.02 18.20
CA PHE A 117 1.55 -13.73 16.92
C PHE A 117 1.98 -14.74 15.86
N HIS A 118 1.02 -15.25 15.09
CA HIS A 118 1.25 -16.08 13.92
C HIS A 118 1.12 -15.22 12.66
N LEU A 119 2.20 -15.08 11.90
CA LEU A 119 2.18 -14.27 10.68
C LEU A 119 1.63 -15.07 9.51
N ARG A 120 0.87 -14.40 8.63
CA ARG A 120 0.41 -15.01 7.38
C ARG A 120 1.59 -15.41 6.50
N ALA A 121 1.55 -16.63 5.95
CA ALA A 121 2.61 -17.14 5.07
C ALA A 121 2.70 -16.40 3.72
N ASP A 122 1.63 -15.72 3.31
CA ASP A 122 1.52 -14.95 2.08
C ASP A 122 1.75 -13.44 2.27
N ALA A 123 2.04 -12.98 3.50
CA ALA A 123 2.35 -11.57 3.75
C ALA A 123 3.63 -11.18 2.98
N ARG A 124 3.51 -10.16 2.11
CA ARG A 124 4.61 -9.64 1.30
C ARG A 124 4.72 -8.14 1.44
N TRP A 125 5.94 -7.65 1.48
CA TRP A 125 6.27 -6.27 1.20
C TRP A 125 5.89 -5.94 -0.24
N SER A 126 5.69 -4.66 -0.53
CA SER A 126 5.28 -4.22 -1.85
C SER A 126 6.28 -4.68 -2.92
N ASP A 127 7.58 -4.77 -2.62
CA ASP A 127 8.63 -5.29 -3.51
C ASP A 127 8.63 -6.82 -3.72
N GLY A 128 7.70 -7.54 -3.10
CA GLY A 128 7.52 -8.98 -3.21
C GLY A 128 8.32 -9.81 -2.19
N GLN A 129 9.09 -9.18 -1.31
CA GLN A 129 9.80 -9.91 -0.24
C GLN A 129 8.82 -10.38 0.86
N PRO A 130 9.05 -11.53 1.51
CA PRO A 130 8.23 -11.98 2.63
C PRO A 130 8.34 -11.00 3.81
N VAL A 131 7.20 -10.74 4.47
CA VAL A 131 7.20 -10.08 5.77
C VAL A 131 7.58 -11.09 6.83
N THR A 132 8.53 -10.75 7.68
CA THR A 132 9.11 -11.63 8.69
C THR A 132 8.95 -11.06 10.10
N PRO A 133 9.00 -11.88 11.17
CA PRO A 133 9.01 -11.38 12.54
C PRO A 133 10.15 -10.37 12.82
N GLU A 134 11.29 -10.53 12.15
CA GLU A 134 12.45 -9.66 12.24
C GLU A 134 12.16 -8.23 11.80
N ASP A 135 11.24 -8.04 10.84
CA ASP A 135 10.84 -6.71 10.37
C ASP A 135 10.14 -5.90 11.47
N PHE A 136 9.31 -6.56 12.28
CA PHE A 136 8.65 -5.94 13.43
C PHE A 136 9.65 -5.62 14.54
N ILE A 137 10.55 -6.55 14.85
CA ILE A 137 11.62 -6.34 15.84
C ILE A 137 12.50 -5.15 15.44
N TYR A 138 12.89 -5.08 14.17
CA TYR A 138 13.65 -3.97 13.62
C TYR A 138 12.90 -2.65 13.77
N SER A 139 11.62 -2.63 13.39
CA SER A 139 10.78 -1.42 13.45
C SER A 139 10.62 -0.90 14.88
N TRP A 140 10.37 -1.79 15.85
CA TRP A 140 10.28 -1.41 17.26
C TRP A 140 11.60 -0.90 17.82
N ARG A 141 12.72 -1.57 17.52
CA ARG A 141 14.05 -1.10 17.92
C ARG A 141 14.35 0.27 17.34
N ARG A 142 14.03 0.48 16.07
CA ARG A 142 14.23 1.78 15.40
C ARG A 142 13.41 2.88 16.09
N VAL A 143 12.13 2.63 16.41
CA VAL A 143 11.29 3.61 17.12
C VAL A 143 11.85 3.94 18.50
N LEU A 144 12.41 2.95 19.21
CA LEU A 144 13.00 3.16 20.54
C LEU A 144 14.40 3.81 20.50
N ASP A 145 15.09 3.74 19.37
CA ASP A 145 16.43 4.30 19.19
C ASP A 145 16.41 5.84 19.25
N VAL A 146 17.32 6.40 20.05
CA VAL A 146 17.46 7.85 20.23
C VAL A 146 17.82 8.59 18.93
N GLU A 147 18.48 7.93 17.97
CA GLU A 147 18.83 8.53 16.67
C GLU A 147 17.58 8.82 15.84
N THR A 148 16.61 7.90 15.85
CA THR A 148 15.34 8.10 15.16
C THR A 148 14.56 9.30 15.74
N ALA A 149 14.76 9.59 17.04
CA ALA A 149 14.05 10.66 17.75
C ALA A 149 12.53 10.61 17.54
N ALA A 150 11.98 9.38 17.55
CA ALA A 150 10.56 9.15 17.31
C ALA A 150 9.71 9.83 18.42
N PRO A 151 8.81 10.76 18.07
CA PRO A 151 8.04 11.53 19.05
C PRO A 151 7.13 10.66 19.92
N TYR A 152 6.80 9.45 19.43
CA TYR A 152 5.89 8.51 20.07
C TYR A 152 6.56 7.21 20.54
N ASN A 153 7.87 7.21 20.78
CA ASN A 153 8.56 6.00 21.24
C ASN A 153 7.98 5.39 22.52
N TYR A 154 7.41 6.23 23.40
CA TYR A 154 6.79 5.83 24.65
C TYR A 154 5.59 4.90 24.47
N MET A 155 4.96 4.86 23.29
CA MET A 155 3.89 3.91 22.99
C MET A 155 4.36 2.45 23.04
N LEU A 156 5.67 2.19 22.90
CA LEU A 156 6.25 0.85 23.00
C LEU A 156 6.73 0.48 24.41
N PHE A 157 6.67 1.38 25.38
CA PHE A 157 7.10 1.09 26.76
C PHE A 157 6.34 -0.01 27.50
N PRO A 158 5.10 -0.38 27.15
CA PRO A 158 4.47 -1.59 27.69
C PRO A 158 5.20 -2.89 27.33
N ILE A 159 6.06 -2.89 26.30
CA ILE A 159 6.90 -4.04 25.96
C ILE A 159 8.03 -4.15 26.98
N LYS A 160 8.19 -5.34 27.56
CA LYS A 160 9.25 -5.63 28.54
C LYS A 160 10.63 -5.24 28.00
N GLY A 161 11.35 -4.38 28.72
CA GLY A 161 12.70 -3.93 28.36
C GLY A 161 12.75 -2.74 27.39
N ALA A 162 11.61 -2.27 26.85
CA ALA A 162 11.61 -1.21 25.84
C ALA A 162 12.03 0.16 26.40
N LYS A 163 11.57 0.51 27.60
CA LYS A 163 11.94 1.77 28.26
C LYS A 163 13.42 1.79 28.63
N GLU A 164 13.93 0.68 29.13
CA GLU A 164 15.34 0.49 29.46
C GLU A 164 16.21 0.58 28.21
N TYR A 165 15.80 -0.06 27.11
CA TYR A 165 16.49 0.03 25.82
C TYR A 165 16.55 1.49 25.31
N ALA A 166 15.42 2.20 25.30
CA ALA A 166 15.38 3.59 24.86
C ALA A 166 16.30 4.48 25.71
N SER A 167 16.26 4.30 27.04
CA SER A 167 17.13 5.05 27.96
C SER A 167 18.60 4.74 27.76
N ALA A 168 18.95 3.47 27.53
CA ALA A 168 20.32 3.04 27.29
C ALA A 168 20.89 3.64 26.00
N THR A 169 20.13 3.65 24.90
CA THR A 169 20.58 4.29 23.65
C THR A 169 20.78 5.80 23.81
N ALA A 170 19.91 6.48 24.55
CA ALA A 170 20.10 7.91 24.86
C ALA A 170 21.37 8.16 25.69
N TRP A 171 21.65 7.28 26.66
CA TRP A 171 22.85 7.36 27.49
C TRP A 171 24.14 7.07 26.69
N GLN A 172 24.10 6.10 25.78
CA GLN A 172 25.22 5.81 24.87
C GLN A 172 25.53 7.03 23.99
N LYS A 173 24.50 7.65 23.40
CA LYS A 173 24.66 8.86 22.59
C LYS A 173 25.20 10.04 23.40
N SER A 174 24.82 10.21 24.66
CA SER A 174 25.38 11.28 25.48
C SER A 174 26.88 11.09 25.74
N LEU A 175 27.33 9.85 26.00
CA LEU A 175 28.76 9.55 26.13
C LEU A 175 29.52 9.81 24.84
N GLU A 176 28.97 9.42 23.69
CA GLU A 176 29.60 9.69 22.38
C GLU A 176 29.75 11.19 22.14
N ASN A 177 28.70 11.98 22.43
CA ASN A 177 28.75 13.44 22.30
C ASN A 177 29.76 14.08 23.25
N GLU A 178 29.84 13.62 24.51
CA GLU A 178 30.85 14.07 25.47
C GLU A 178 32.26 13.70 25.02
N ASN A 179 32.48 12.49 24.49
CA ASN A 179 33.76 12.06 23.96
C ASN A 179 34.18 12.88 22.73
N VAL A 180 33.23 13.19 21.83
CA VAL A 180 33.47 14.05 20.66
C VAL A 180 33.75 15.49 21.10
N ALA A 181 33.03 16.02 22.09
CA ALA A 181 33.28 17.34 22.65
C ALA A 181 34.65 17.41 23.33
N ALA A 182 35.01 16.41 24.14
CA ALA A 182 36.32 16.30 24.75
C ALA A 182 37.44 16.17 23.70
N ALA A 183 37.23 15.41 22.63
CA ALA A 183 38.16 15.33 21.52
C ALA A 183 38.28 16.64 20.74
N ALA A 184 37.17 17.35 20.52
CA ALA A 184 37.16 18.67 19.87
C ALA A 184 37.88 19.72 20.72
N ASP A 185 37.64 19.76 22.03
CA ASP A 185 38.37 20.62 22.96
C ASP A 185 39.86 20.27 22.97
N ALA A 186 40.23 18.99 22.94
CA ALA A 186 41.64 18.56 22.86
C ALA A 186 42.31 18.91 21.52
N VAL A 187 41.57 19.03 20.42
CA VAL A 187 42.04 19.46 19.09
C VAL A 187 42.06 20.99 18.94
N VAL A 188 41.21 21.71 19.67
CA VAL A 188 41.22 23.18 19.74
C VAL A 188 42.30 23.67 20.72
N GLN A 189 42.62 22.91 21.76
CA GLN A 189 43.62 23.27 22.76
C GLN A 189 45.13 23.06 22.43
N PRO A 190 45.59 22.46 21.30
CA PRO A 190 46.99 22.48 20.89
C PRO A 190 47.29 23.60 19.88
N ALA A 191 46.51 24.69 19.89
CA ALA A 191 46.91 25.94 19.26
C ALA A 191 46.37 27.12 20.09
N ARG A 192 47.28 27.83 20.73
CA ARG A 192 46.99 29.02 21.53
C ARG A 192 46.28 30.08 20.67
N HIS A 193 45.30 30.72 21.29
CA HIS A 193 44.69 32.03 21.01
C HIS A 193 43.40 32.15 20.17
N GLU A 194 42.49 32.86 20.84
CA GLU A 194 41.46 33.78 20.35
C GLU A 194 40.02 33.31 20.15
N ARG A 195 39.20 33.74 21.11
CA ARG A 195 37.73 33.70 21.13
C ARG A 195 37.17 34.43 19.91
N ARG A 196 36.25 33.79 19.18
CA ARG A 196 35.18 34.51 18.48
C ARG A 196 33.88 33.70 18.46
N ARG A 197 32.79 34.40 18.77
CA ARG A 197 31.40 33.93 18.87
C ARG A 197 30.85 33.48 17.52
N GLN A 198 29.97 32.47 17.54
CA GLN A 198 28.79 32.17 16.68
C GLN A 198 28.50 30.66 16.88
N GLY A 199 27.30 30.12 17.03
CA GLY A 199 25.96 30.51 16.61
C GLY A 199 25.36 29.35 15.79
N HIS A 200 24.23 28.81 16.26
CA HIS A 200 23.22 27.99 15.54
C HIS A 200 23.30 26.44 15.50
N GLN A 201 22.23 25.85 16.07
CA GLN A 201 21.33 24.75 15.65
C GLN A 201 21.76 23.70 14.60
N ALA A 202 21.50 22.42 14.90
CA ALA A 202 20.59 21.47 14.20
C ALA A 202 21.09 19.99 14.19
N GLY A 203 20.17 19.00 14.15
CA GLY A 203 20.43 17.67 13.54
C GLY A 203 19.75 16.42 14.15
N ARG A 204 18.97 15.65 13.35
CA ARG A 204 18.36 14.30 13.58
C ARG A 204 18.93 13.24 12.58
N PRO A 205 18.88 11.89 12.81
CA PRO A 205 18.66 10.93 11.68
C PRO A 205 18.10 9.45 11.91
N HIS A 206 17.18 8.98 11.02
CA HIS A 206 17.20 7.85 10.00
C HIS A 206 17.25 6.28 10.19
N ARG A 207 16.85 5.58 9.09
CA ARG A 207 16.78 4.10 8.83
C ARG A 207 18.14 3.50 8.43
N GLN A 208 18.44 2.30 8.93
CA GLN A 208 19.70 1.58 8.64
C GLN A 208 19.76 1.00 7.20
N PRO A 209 20.83 1.25 6.42
CA PRO A 209 20.99 0.69 5.07
C PRO A 209 21.60 -0.71 5.09
N ALA A 210 21.26 -1.50 4.06
CA ALA A 210 21.73 -2.87 3.88
C ALA A 210 23.26 -2.95 3.72
N ARG A 211 23.91 -3.84 4.49
CA ARG A 211 25.35 -4.08 4.41
C ARG A 211 25.74 -4.62 3.03
N ARG A 212 26.56 -3.87 2.29
CA ARG A 212 27.39 -4.40 1.19
C ARG A 212 28.87 -4.15 1.48
N PRO A 213 29.79 -4.98 0.94
CA PRO A 213 31.20 -4.95 1.30
C PRO A 213 31.84 -3.64 0.82
N ARG A 214 32.73 -3.10 1.66
CA ARG A 214 33.50 -1.88 1.43
C ARG A 214 34.27 -1.97 0.11
N HIS A 215 34.09 -1.00 -0.79
CA HIS A 215 35.16 -0.23 -1.44
C HIS A 215 34.57 0.95 -2.26
N ALA A 216 35.20 2.10 -2.10
CA ALA A 216 35.22 3.30 -2.96
C ALA A 216 33.96 4.21 -3.07
N ASN A 217 34.09 5.38 -2.44
CA ASN A 217 33.75 6.75 -2.89
C ASN A 217 32.54 6.97 -3.80
N GLY A 218 31.63 7.85 -3.35
CA GLY A 218 30.76 8.61 -4.26
C GLY A 218 29.37 8.84 -3.69
N LEU A 219 29.07 10.11 -3.44
CA LEU A 219 27.74 10.66 -3.19
C LEU A 219 26.72 10.12 -4.21
N ASP A 220 25.71 9.38 -3.76
CA ASP A 220 24.46 9.22 -4.53
C ASP A 220 23.33 8.70 -3.63
N ALA A 221 22.82 9.59 -2.77
CA ALA A 221 21.58 9.37 -2.03
C ALA A 221 20.64 10.54 -2.32
N GLY A 222 20.08 10.54 -3.53
CA GLY A 222 19.19 11.61 -3.99
C GLY A 222 18.63 11.38 -5.38
N LEU A 223 18.32 10.14 -5.76
CA LEU A 223 17.58 9.88 -7.01
C LEU A 223 16.08 9.77 -6.73
N PRO A 224 15.23 10.59 -7.39
CA PRO A 224 13.79 10.49 -7.29
C PRO A 224 13.34 9.25 -8.06
N GLY A 225 12.78 8.24 -7.38
CA GLY A 225 12.16 7.11 -8.10
C GLY A 225 12.00 5.78 -7.39
N ARG A 226 12.57 5.57 -6.20
CA ARG A 226 12.33 4.32 -5.43
C ARG A 226 11.67 4.62 -4.10
N GLY A 227 10.35 4.44 -4.04
CA GLY A 227 9.61 4.42 -2.77
C GLY A 227 10.17 3.34 -1.84
N ARG A 228 10.03 3.54 -0.53
CA ARG A 228 10.38 2.50 0.44
C ARG A 228 9.41 1.32 0.26
N PRO A 229 9.86 0.06 0.41
CA PRO A 229 8.95 -1.07 0.44
C PRO A 229 8.04 -0.96 1.66
N ASP A 230 6.74 -1.11 1.45
CA ASP A 230 5.68 -1.01 2.48
C ASP A 230 4.81 -2.29 2.38
N PRO A 231 4.29 -2.86 3.48
CA PRO A 231 3.57 -4.14 3.45
C PRO A 231 2.07 -3.98 3.19
N GLY A 232 1.56 -2.74 3.08
CA GLY A 232 0.16 -2.47 2.80
C GLY A 232 -0.21 -2.67 1.33
N HIS A 233 -1.51 -2.60 1.06
CA HIS A 233 -2.10 -2.98 -0.22
C HIS A 233 -1.86 -1.98 -1.36
N LEU A 234 -1.27 -0.82 -1.07
CA LEU A 234 -1.15 0.32 -1.99
C LEU A 234 0.29 0.85 -2.05
N ARG A 235 0.73 1.24 -3.25
CA ARG A 235 2.05 1.87 -3.47
C ARG A 235 1.94 3.37 -3.76
N PRO A 236 2.89 4.20 -3.28
CA PRO A 236 3.01 5.61 -3.68
C PRO A 236 3.33 5.78 -5.17
N GLN A 237 2.60 6.64 -5.89
CA GLN A 237 3.00 7.13 -7.21
C GLN A 237 4.05 8.25 -7.10
N GLN A 238 4.89 8.43 -8.13
CA GLN A 238 5.91 9.48 -8.15
C GLN A 238 5.28 10.87 -7.87
N ARG A 239 5.79 11.55 -6.83
CA ARG A 239 5.39 12.91 -6.48
C ARG A 239 5.81 13.89 -7.58
N HIS A 240 4.84 14.60 -8.15
CA HIS A 240 5.10 15.85 -8.87
C HIS A 240 4.73 17.03 -7.96
N PRO A 241 5.62 18.03 -7.80
CA PRO A 241 5.28 19.24 -7.06
C PRO A 241 4.03 19.90 -7.66
N GLY A 242 2.99 20.13 -6.85
CA GLY A 242 1.74 20.78 -7.27
C GLY A 242 0.66 19.86 -7.87
N ARG A 243 0.79 18.53 -7.80
CA ARG A 243 -0.29 17.58 -8.14
C ARG A 243 -0.65 16.70 -6.96
N HIS A 244 -1.92 16.27 -6.89
CA HIS A 244 -2.40 15.34 -5.87
C HIS A 244 -1.62 14.01 -5.91
N PRO A 245 -1.10 13.52 -4.77
CA PRO A 245 -0.44 12.22 -4.70
C PRO A 245 -1.45 11.09 -4.92
N GLY A 246 -1.12 10.15 -5.82
CA GLY A 246 -1.94 8.96 -6.11
C GLY A 246 -1.38 7.69 -5.47
N LEU A 247 -2.27 6.73 -5.20
CA LEU A 247 -1.96 5.38 -4.70
C LEU A 247 -2.60 4.36 -5.66
N HIS A 248 -1.87 3.30 -6.02
CA HIS A 248 -2.36 2.26 -6.94
C HIS A 248 -2.21 0.85 -6.36
N HIS A 249 -3.12 -0.04 -6.75
CA HIS A 249 -3.10 -1.47 -6.45
C HIS A 249 -2.39 -2.23 -7.59
N HIS A 250 -1.60 -3.27 -7.29
CA HIS A 250 -0.90 -4.05 -8.32
C HIS A 250 -1.43 -5.49 -8.38
N ARG A 251 -1.92 -5.90 -9.56
CA ARG A 251 -2.14 -7.31 -9.91
C ARG A 251 -1.05 -7.74 -10.91
N HIS A 252 -0.40 -8.88 -10.69
CA HIS A 252 0.60 -9.43 -11.61
C HIS A 252 -0.10 -9.98 -12.86
N GLN A 253 -0.17 -9.18 -13.94
CA GLN A 253 -0.35 -9.72 -15.30
C GLN A 253 0.53 -8.91 -16.27
N GLY A 254 1.47 -9.60 -16.91
CA GLY A 254 2.44 -8.99 -17.81
C GLY A 254 1.83 -8.66 -19.15
N HIS A 255 1.67 -7.38 -19.45
CA HIS A 255 1.61 -6.86 -20.82
C HIS A 255 2.31 -5.50 -20.89
N PRO A 256 3.17 -5.24 -21.90
CA PRO A 256 3.88 -3.96 -22.00
C PRO A 256 2.96 -2.87 -22.56
N CYS A 257 2.66 -1.86 -21.75
CA CYS A 257 1.96 -0.65 -22.21
C CYS A 257 2.94 0.28 -22.93
N HIS A 258 2.77 0.45 -24.25
CA HIS A 258 3.38 1.55 -25.00
C HIS A 258 2.69 2.90 -24.65
N PRO A 259 3.41 4.03 -24.58
CA PRO A 259 2.82 5.31 -24.25
C PRO A 259 2.17 5.96 -25.48
N VAL A 260 0.84 6.07 -25.49
CA VAL A 260 0.12 6.93 -26.43
C VAL A 260 0.14 8.37 -25.90
N LYS A 261 0.93 9.25 -26.53
CA LYS A 261 0.85 10.69 -26.34
C LYS A 261 -0.48 11.20 -26.92
N ARG A 262 -1.41 11.66 -26.08
CA ARG A 262 -2.47 12.59 -26.50
C ARG A 262 -2.21 13.96 -25.89
N SER A 263 -1.83 14.88 -26.75
CA SER A 263 -1.81 16.33 -26.51
C SER A 263 -3.25 16.86 -26.44
N LEU A 264 -3.60 17.56 -25.36
CA LEU A 264 -4.81 18.39 -25.24
C LEU A 264 -4.39 19.85 -24.98
N PRO A 265 -5.02 20.86 -25.63
CA PRO A 265 -4.62 22.26 -25.56
C PRO A 265 -5.23 23.00 -24.35
N PRO A 266 -4.76 24.21 -23.99
CA PRO A 266 -5.12 24.89 -22.75
C PRO A 266 -6.21 25.96 -22.91
N SER A 267 -7.18 25.97 -21.99
CA SER A 267 -8.04 27.11 -21.59
C SER A 267 -8.95 26.64 -20.45
N THR A 268 -9.31 27.31 -19.36
CA THR A 268 -9.04 28.57 -18.65
C THR A 268 -9.67 28.38 -17.24
N PRO A 269 -9.22 29.06 -16.16
CA PRO A 269 -9.75 28.83 -14.82
C PRO A 269 -10.97 29.73 -14.55
N SER A 270 -12.09 29.17 -14.07
CA SER A 270 -13.15 29.95 -13.43
C SER A 270 -13.93 29.08 -12.45
N CYS A 271 -13.62 29.22 -11.16
CA CYS A 271 -14.53 28.92 -10.05
C CYS A 271 -14.13 29.79 -8.86
N ALA A 272 -14.84 30.90 -8.68
CA ALA A 272 -15.02 31.55 -7.39
C ALA A 272 -16.47 31.28 -6.93
N PRO A 273 -16.72 31.05 -5.62
CA PRO A 273 -18.04 30.67 -5.13
C PRO A 273 -18.93 31.90 -4.88
N PRO A 274 -20.27 31.81 -4.97
CA PRO A 274 -21.13 32.81 -4.38
C PRO A 274 -21.32 32.53 -2.88
N CYS A 275 -21.07 33.56 -2.07
CA CYS A 275 -21.53 33.65 -0.70
C CYS A 275 -23.07 33.71 -0.66
N ALA A 276 -23.66 32.92 0.22
CA ALA A 276 -24.91 33.21 0.95
C ALA A 276 -24.92 32.36 2.23
#